data_AF-A0A1G1XLW2-F1
#
_entry.id   AF-A0A1G1XLW2-F1
#
_cell.length_a   1.000
_cell.length_b   1.000
_cell.length_c   1.000
_cell.angle_alpha   90.00
_cell.angle_beta   90.00
_cell.angle_gamma   90.00
#
_symmetry.space_group_name_H-M   'P 1'
#
loop_
_entity.id
_entity.type
_entity.pdbx_description
1 polymer ?
#
loop_
_entity_poly.entity_id
_entity_poly.type
_entity_poly.pdbx_seq_one_letter_code
_entity_poly.pdbx_strand_id
1 'polypeptide(L)'
;MDLLEQIKSLHWGMTKSDYQKFFADKNWQPEHPTDNAVIFGDTYLEYPVSITAYFFDGTDKLGRLALGYSNLPDNKLKEVYPKIISGLTKNYGAPQFSETPENDPATPAEFRISEMKTWKTANSVITSTFVLAESGATIPGIGVVWGDIENDPASRRWGKSELSDGRKPEKLPKDFKFSEAQIEEIKRAMENDKGN
;
A
#
# COMPACT_ATOMS: atom_id res chain seq x y z
N MET A 1 -0.16 -23.11 -2.42
CA MET A 1 -0.64 -22.05 -3.31
C MET A 1 0.32 -20.88 -3.13
N ASP A 2 0.82 -20.29 -4.22
CA ASP A 2 1.72 -19.14 -4.12
C ASP A 2 0.98 -17.92 -3.56
N LEU A 3 1.63 -17.10 -2.73
CA LEU A 3 0.97 -15.97 -2.04
C LEU A 3 0.28 -15.01 -3.01
N LEU A 4 0.90 -14.75 -4.17
CA LEU A 4 0.31 -13.87 -5.19
C LEU A 4 -0.91 -14.52 -5.84
N GLU A 5 -0.94 -15.84 -5.99
CA GLU A 5 -2.14 -16.58 -6.44
C GLU A 5 -3.26 -16.52 -5.40
N GLN A 6 -2.94 -16.64 -4.11
CA GLN A 6 -3.92 -16.48 -3.02
C GLN A 6 -4.54 -15.08 -3.07
N ILE A 7 -3.69 -14.04 -3.17
CA ILE A 7 -4.13 -12.64 -3.25
C ILE A 7 -5.03 -12.41 -4.48
N LYS A 8 -4.69 -12.98 -5.63
CA LYS A 8 -5.50 -12.88 -6.85
C LYS A 8 -6.89 -13.51 -6.75
N SER A 9 -7.06 -14.50 -5.87
CA SER A 9 -8.34 -15.16 -5.66
C SER A 9 -9.27 -14.42 -4.71
N LEU A 10 -8.77 -13.38 -4.03
CA LEU A 10 -9.59 -12.51 -3.20
C LEU A 10 -10.54 -11.67 -4.06
N HIS A 11 -11.67 -11.30 -3.47
CA HIS A 11 -12.62 -10.36 -4.07
C HIS A 11 -12.97 -9.27 -3.06
N TRP A 12 -13.18 -8.06 -3.58
CA TRP A 12 -13.68 -6.95 -2.77
C TRP A 12 -15.08 -7.26 -2.24
N GLY A 13 -15.38 -6.80 -1.02
CA GLY A 13 -16.65 -7.14 -0.38
C GLY A 13 -16.65 -8.45 0.42
N MET A 14 -15.52 -9.16 0.51
CA MET A 14 -15.38 -10.28 1.45
C MET A 14 -15.45 -9.78 2.91
N THR A 15 -16.07 -10.55 3.82
CA THR A 15 -16.09 -10.18 5.25
C THR A 15 -14.76 -10.41 5.94
N LYS A 16 -14.50 -9.75 7.08
CA LYS A 16 -13.31 -10.06 7.91
C LYS A 16 -13.28 -11.51 8.35
N SER A 17 -14.44 -12.07 8.71
CA SER A 17 -14.57 -13.49 9.07
C SER A 17 -14.20 -14.42 7.91
N ASP A 18 -14.69 -14.15 6.70
CA ASP A 18 -14.38 -14.97 5.53
C ASP A 18 -12.91 -14.86 5.12
N TYR A 19 -12.33 -13.67 5.23
CA TYR A 19 -10.90 -13.45 5.00
C TYR A 19 -10.05 -14.25 5.98
N GLN A 20 -10.40 -14.23 7.27
CA GLN A 20 -9.70 -14.99 8.30
C GLN A 20 -9.83 -16.51 8.10
N LYS A 21 -10.99 -16.99 7.65
CA LYS A 21 -11.16 -18.42 7.27
C LYS A 21 -10.31 -18.78 6.06
N PHE A 22 -10.21 -17.88 5.08
CA PHE A 22 -9.40 -18.09 3.88
C PHE A 22 -7.91 -18.22 4.19
N PHE A 23 -7.43 -17.48 5.19
CA PHE A 23 -6.05 -17.51 5.70
C PHE A 23 -5.93 -18.18 7.07
N ALA A 24 -6.76 -19.19 7.35
CA ALA A 24 -6.80 -19.83 8.68
C ALA A 24 -5.49 -20.53 9.06
N ASP A 25 -4.63 -20.85 8.09
CA ASP A 25 -3.31 -21.45 8.28
C ASP A 25 -2.22 -20.43 8.67
N LYS A 26 -2.53 -19.13 8.65
CA LYS A 26 -1.55 -18.06 8.87
C LYS A 26 -1.41 -17.69 10.34
N ASN A 27 -0.20 -17.28 10.70
CA ASN A 27 0.09 -16.73 12.02
C ASN A 27 -0.29 -15.25 12.04
N TRP A 28 -1.46 -14.97 12.58
CA TRP A 28 -1.99 -13.62 12.75
C TRP A 28 -1.17 -12.84 13.78
N GLN A 29 -0.89 -11.58 13.46
CA GLN A 29 -0.37 -10.63 14.45
C GLN A 29 -1.49 -10.22 15.42
N PRO A 30 -1.16 -9.76 16.63
CA PRO A 30 -2.13 -9.17 17.55
C PRO A 30 -2.91 -8.05 16.86
N GLU A 31 -4.14 -7.79 17.33
CA GLU A 31 -5.04 -6.81 16.70
C GLU A 31 -4.34 -5.47 16.44
N HIS A 32 -4.38 -5.03 15.18
CA HIS A 32 -3.79 -3.76 14.74
C HIS A 32 -4.50 -2.58 15.45
N PRO A 33 -3.79 -1.49 15.83
CA PRO A 33 -4.35 -0.38 16.60
C PRO A 33 -5.48 0.40 15.91
N THR A 34 -5.74 0.14 14.63
CA THR A 34 -6.98 0.55 13.97
C THR A 34 -7.94 -0.63 13.97
N ASP A 35 -9.10 -0.48 14.63
CA ASP A 35 -10.07 -1.56 14.96
C ASP A 35 -10.56 -2.44 13.79
N ASN A 36 -10.25 -2.09 12.53
CA ASN A 36 -10.77 -2.78 11.35
C ASN A 36 -9.69 -3.23 10.35
N ALA A 37 -8.55 -3.72 10.85
CA ALA A 37 -7.53 -4.40 10.04
C ALA A 37 -7.17 -5.78 10.61
N VAL A 38 -6.60 -6.65 9.77
CA VAL A 38 -5.96 -7.91 10.17
C VAL A 38 -4.62 -8.05 9.48
N ILE A 39 -3.65 -8.65 10.17
CA ILE A 39 -2.27 -8.76 9.68
C ILE A 39 -1.75 -10.16 9.92
N PHE A 40 -1.01 -10.69 8.96
CA PHE A 40 -0.17 -11.88 9.15
C PHE A 40 1.16 -11.72 8.42
N GLY A 41 2.16 -12.49 8.85
CA GLY A 41 3.45 -12.61 8.16
C GLY A 41 3.47 -13.81 7.21
N ASP A 42 4.17 -13.67 6.08
CA ASP A 42 4.44 -14.77 5.15
C ASP A 42 5.82 -14.58 4.50
N THR A 43 6.17 -15.42 3.51
CA THR A 43 7.36 -15.29 2.68
C THR A 43 6.96 -15.13 1.22
N TYR A 44 7.56 -14.14 0.54
CA TYR A 44 7.41 -13.94 -0.90
C TYR A 44 8.75 -13.56 -1.52
N LEU A 45 9.08 -14.16 -2.66
CA LEU A 45 10.39 -14.05 -3.31
C LEU A 45 11.57 -14.37 -2.37
N GLU A 46 11.41 -15.32 -1.45
CA GLU A 46 12.39 -15.73 -0.42
C GLU A 46 12.60 -14.71 0.71
N TYR A 47 11.82 -13.63 0.78
CA TYR A 47 11.92 -12.61 1.82
C TYR A 47 10.64 -12.54 2.67
N PRO A 48 10.76 -12.19 3.96
CA PRO A 48 9.60 -12.00 4.82
C PRO A 48 8.76 -10.82 4.34
N VAL A 49 7.45 -10.99 4.34
CA VAL A 49 6.48 -9.95 4.02
C VAL A 49 5.38 -9.88 5.08
N SER A 50 4.85 -8.68 5.32
CA SER A 50 3.62 -8.47 6.06
C SER A 50 2.46 -8.31 5.09
N ILE A 51 1.37 -9.02 5.32
CA ILE A 51 0.11 -8.85 4.60
C ILE A 51 -0.91 -8.21 5.54
N THR A 52 -1.40 -7.04 5.17
CA THR A 52 -2.39 -6.28 5.92
C THR A 52 -3.66 -6.13 5.10
N ALA A 53 -4.78 -6.63 5.62
CA ALA A 53 -6.10 -6.40 5.04
C ALA A 53 -6.86 -5.37 5.88
N TYR A 54 -7.40 -4.36 5.22
CA TYR A 54 -8.23 -3.32 5.81
C TYR A 54 -9.69 -3.50 5.39
N PHE A 55 -10.56 -3.40 6.37
CA PHE A 55 -12.00 -3.47 6.22
C PHE A 55 -12.56 -2.09 6.59
N PHE A 56 -13.52 -1.57 5.81
CA PHE A 56 -14.01 -0.21 6.01
C PHE A 56 -15.29 -0.18 6.86
N ASP A 57 -15.34 0.79 7.78
CA ASP A 57 -16.38 0.93 8.80
C ASP A 57 -17.78 1.05 8.21
N GLY A 58 -18.74 0.41 8.89
CA GLY A 58 -20.14 0.30 8.48
C GLY A 58 -20.44 -0.87 7.54
N THR A 59 -19.41 -1.56 7.03
CA THR A 59 -19.62 -2.67 6.08
C THR A 59 -18.96 -4.00 6.49
N ASP A 60 -17.89 -3.99 7.29
CA ASP A 60 -17.04 -5.18 7.54
C ASP A 60 -16.63 -5.85 6.22
N LYS A 61 -16.21 -5.04 5.24
CA LYS A 61 -15.88 -5.49 3.90
C LYS A 61 -14.44 -5.15 3.56
N LEU A 62 -13.73 -6.15 3.04
CA LEU A 62 -12.39 -5.98 2.50
C LEU A 62 -12.45 -4.92 1.41
N GLY A 63 -11.71 -3.83 1.61
CA GLY A 63 -11.56 -2.78 0.61
C GLY A 63 -10.11 -2.43 0.31
N ARG A 64 -9.14 -2.85 1.14
CA ARG A 64 -7.73 -2.66 0.83
C ARG A 64 -6.89 -3.82 1.33
N LEU A 65 -5.90 -4.20 0.54
CA LEU A 65 -4.87 -5.15 0.88
C LEU A 65 -3.51 -4.51 0.64
N ALA A 66 -2.59 -4.64 1.60
CA ALA A 66 -1.22 -4.20 1.49
C ALA A 66 -0.27 -5.37 1.71
N LEU A 67 0.74 -5.47 0.85
CA LEU A 67 1.91 -6.32 1.00
C LEU A 67 3.11 -5.42 1.26
N GLY A 68 3.78 -5.65 2.39
CA GLY A 68 4.94 -4.87 2.80
C GLY A 68 6.19 -5.74 2.92
N TYR A 69 7.27 -5.33 2.27
CA TYR A 69 8.62 -5.74 2.64
C TYR A 69 9.17 -4.70 3.61
N SER A 70 9.22 -5.06 4.90
CA SER A 70 9.84 -4.24 5.94
C SER A 70 11.21 -4.81 6.32
N ASN A 71 12.07 -3.94 6.87
CA ASN A 71 13.35 -4.34 7.48
C ASN A 71 14.38 -4.99 6.54
N LEU A 72 14.29 -4.77 5.22
CA LEU A 72 15.34 -5.16 4.29
C LEU A 72 16.32 -3.99 4.06
N PRO A 73 17.64 -4.26 3.93
CA PRO A 73 18.60 -3.24 3.56
C PRO A 73 18.41 -2.80 2.10
N ASP A 74 18.81 -1.57 1.77
CA ASP A 74 18.62 -0.93 0.46
C ASP A 74 19.11 -1.80 -0.72
N ASN A 75 20.22 -2.52 -0.57
CA ASN A 75 20.74 -3.41 -1.61
C ASN A 75 19.77 -4.56 -1.92
N LYS A 76 19.08 -5.09 -0.92
CA LYS A 76 18.05 -6.13 -1.08
C LYS A 76 16.75 -5.56 -1.61
N LEU A 77 16.34 -4.38 -1.15
CA LEU A 77 15.19 -3.67 -1.71
C LEU A 77 15.38 -3.41 -3.22
N LYS A 78 16.57 -2.95 -3.63
CA LYS A 78 16.95 -2.76 -5.05
C LYS A 78 16.97 -4.06 -5.87
N GLU A 79 17.25 -5.20 -5.23
CA GLU A 79 17.21 -6.52 -5.88
C GLU A 79 15.76 -7.02 -6.09
N VAL A 80 14.90 -6.80 -5.09
CA VAL A 80 13.54 -7.33 -5.04
C VAL A 80 12.56 -6.49 -5.83
N TYR A 81 12.65 -5.16 -5.72
CA TYR A 81 11.69 -4.25 -6.31
C TYR A 81 11.49 -4.42 -7.83
N PRO A 82 12.54 -4.59 -8.67
CA PRO A 82 12.36 -4.85 -10.10
C PRO A 82 11.59 -6.15 -10.39
N LYS A 83 11.73 -7.19 -9.56
CA LYS A 83 10.99 -8.45 -9.70
C LYS A 83 9.50 -8.25 -9.45
N ILE A 84 9.15 -7.44 -8.44
CA ILE A 84 7.77 -7.05 -8.14
C ILE A 84 7.18 -6.26 -9.30
N ILE A 85 7.88 -5.22 -9.78
CA ILE A 85 7.42 -4.40 -10.90
C ILE A 85 7.23 -5.23 -12.18
N SER A 86 8.14 -6.16 -12.45
CA SER A 86 8.01 -7.11 -13.56
C SER A 86 6.76 -7.98 -13.42
N GLY A 87 6.51 -8.53 -12.23
CA GLY A 87 5.30 -9.32 -11.94
C GLY A 87 4.01 -8.52 -12.08
N LEU A 88 3.95 -7.30 -11.55
CA LEU A 88 2.80 -6.40 -11.69
C LEU A 88 2.57 -6.03 -13.15
N THR A 89 3.64 -5.70 -13.89
CA THR A 89 3.55 -5.33 -15.31
C THR A 89 3.07 -6.49 -16.17
N LYS A 90 3.53 -7.73 -15.88
CA LYS A 90 3.05 -8.94 -16.55
C LYS A 90 1.56 -9.18 -16.32
N ASN A 91 1.04 -8.85 -15.14
CA ASN A 91 -0.34 -9.12 -14.76
C ASN A 91 -1.32 -8.01 -15.16
N TYR A 92 -0.88 -6.74 -15.13
CA TYR A 92 -1.75 -5.57 -15.25
C TYR A 92 -1.35 -4.61 -16.38
N GLY A 93 -0.30 -4.93 -17.14
CA GLY A 93 0.24 -4.06 -18.19
C GLY A 93 1.15 -2.96 -17.64
N ALA A 94 1.49 -1.98 -18.48
CA ALA A 94 2.32 -0.85 -18.05
C ALA A 94 1.58 0.01 -17.00
N PRO A 95 2.29 0.55 -15.99
CA PRO A 95 1.68 1.45 -15.02
C PRO A 95 1.19 2.72 -15.72
N GLN A 96 -0.01 3.19 -15.37
CA GLN A 96 -0.55 4.46 -15.89
C GLN A 96 0.16 5.67 -15.29
N PHE A 97 0.74 5.53 -14.08
CA PHE A 97 1.48 6.59 -13.41
C PHE A 97 2.80 6.05 -12.85
N SER A 98 3.86 6.85 -13.00
CA SER A 98 5.17 6.59 -12.43
C SER A 98 5.72 7.91 -11.92
N GLU A 99 5.96 7.98 -10.62
CA GLU A 99 6.51 9.16 -9.96
C GLU A 99 7.82 8.76 -9.27
N THR A 100 8.87 9.54 -9.49
CA THR A 100 10.04 9.56 -8.63
C THR A 100 10.00 10.92 -7.96
N PRO A 101 9.34 11.05 -6.80
CA PRO A 101 9.35 12.29 -6.05
C PRO A 101 10.80 12.76 -5.95
N GLU A 102 11.05 14.01 -6.31
CA GLU A 102 12.36 14.58 -6.09
C GLU A 102 12.70 14.37 -4.60
N ASN A 103 13.96 14.03 -4.30
CA ASN A 103 14.47 14.02 -2.92
C ASN A 103 14.54 15.48 -2.44
N ASP A 104 13.40 16.16 -2.39
CA ASP A 104 13.26 17.49 -1.87
C ASP A 104 13.50 17.40 -0.36
N PRO A 105 14.57 18.03 0.15
CA PRO A 105 14.86 18.04 1.58
C PRO A 105 13.70 18.60 2.41
N ALA A 106 12.82 19.40 1.81
CA ALA A 106 11.61 19.94 2.44
C ALA A 106 10.50 18.90 2.65
N THR A 107 10.53 17.75 1.95
CA THR A 107 9.61 16.65 2.21
C THR A 107 9.98 15.98 3.55
N PRO A 108 9.06 15.92 4.52
CA PRO A 108 9.30 15.21 5.78
C PRO A 108 9.75 13.77 5.51
N ALA A 109 10.70 13.28 6.30
CA ALA A 109 11.40 12.01 6.06
C ALA A 109 10.44 10.82 5.97
N GLU A 110 9.34 10.86 6.72
CA GLU A 110 8.26 9.87 6.74
C GLU A 110 7.43 9.80 5.45
N PHE A 111 7.45 10.85 4.61
CA PHE A 111 6.73 10.91 3.35
C PHE A 111 7.64 10.76 2.13
N ARG A 112 8.93 10.53 2.34
CA ARG A 112 9.89 10.36 1.23
C ARG A 112 9.67 9.01 0.57
N ILE A 113 9.47 9.05 -0.74
CA ILE A 113 9.28 7.87 -1.58
C ILE A 113 10.29 7.99 -2.72
N SER A 114 11.11 6.97 -2.93
CA SER A 114 12.12 6.95 -4.00
C SER A 114 11.47 6.70 -5.36
N GLU A 115 10.46 5.83 -5.40
CA GLU A 115 9.66 5.57 -6.59
C GLU A 115 8.25 5.12 -6.22
N MET A 116 7.26 5.56 -7.00
CA MET A 116 5.88 5.11 -6.94
C MET A 116 5.37 4.76 -8.33
N LYS A 117 4.71 3.61 -8.47
CA LYS A 117 4.03 3.19 -9.69
C LYS A 117 2.59 2.84 -9.39
N THR A 118 1.67 3.24 -10.27
CA THR A 118 0.24 3.00 -10.07
C THR A 118 -0.39 2.35 -11.30
N TRP A 119 -1.19 1.30 -11.06
CA TRP A 119 -2.06 0.66 -12.03
C TRP A 119 -3.52 0.91 -11.70
N LYS A 120 -4.33 1.20 -12.72
CA LYS A 120 -5.80 1.24 -12.61
C LYS A 120 -6.40 0.08 -13.39
N THR A 121 -7.21 -0.72 -12.73
CA THR A 121 -8.00 -1.82 -13.30
C THR A 121 -9.49 -1.47 -13.24
N ALA A 122 -10.36 -2.35 -13.71
CA ALA A 122 -11.81 -2.13 -13.67
C ALA A 122 -12.36 -2.02 -12.23
N ASN A 123 -11.76 -2.74 -11.28
CA ASN A 123 -12.27 -2.87 -9.91
C ASN A 123 -11.25 -2.48 -8.83
N SER A 124 -10.02 -2.08 -9.20
CA SER A 124 -8.97 -1.80 -8.23
C SER A 124 -7.96 -0.76 -8.72
N VAL A 125 -7.42 0.01 -7.77
CA VAL A 125 -6.18 0.78 -7.93
C VAL A 125 -5.06 0.03 -7.21
N ILE A 126 -3.95 -0.18 -7.90
CA ILE A 126 -2.78 -0.88 -7.40
C ILE A 126 -1.65 0.13 -7.33
N THR A 127 -1.03 0.30 -6.17
CA THR A 127 0.09 1.22 -5.99
C THR A 127 1.28 0.47 -5.43
N SER A 128 2.41 0.56 -6.11
CA SER A 128 3.70 0.10 -5.62
C SER A 128 4.52 1.31 -5.15
N THR A 129 5.05 1.25 -3.94
CA THR A 129 5.99 2.24 -3.40
C THR A 129 7.33 1.59 -3.15
N PHE A 130 8.40 2.34 -3.41
CA PHE A 130 9.78 1.96 -3.17
C PHE A 130 10.43 3.06 -2.35
N VAL A 131 10.89 2.71 -1.16
CA VAL A 131 11.43 3.65 -0.20
C VAL A 131 12.80 3.16 0.25
N LEU A 132 13.84 3.98 0.02
CA LEU A 132 15.21 3.65 0.37
C LEU A 132 15.72 4.50 1.53
N ALA A 133 16.52 3.91 2.40
CA ALA A 133 17.15 4.63 3.51
C ALA A 133 18.10 5.71 2.99
N GLU A 134 18.78 5.48 1.87
CA GLU A 134 19.67 6.48 1.23
C GLU A 134 18.93 7.76 0.76
N SER A 135 17.60 7.73 0.65
CA SER A 135 16.77 8.93 0.40
C SER A 135 16.50 9.76 1.67
N GLY A 136 16.99 9.30 2.82
CA GLY A 136 16.72 9.88 4.13
C GLY A 136 15.34 9.53 4.67
N ALA A 137 14.70 8.47 4.16
CA ALA A 137 13.43 7.97 4.67
C ALA A 137 13.61 7.25 6.01
N THR A 138 12.62 7.38 6.90
CA THR A 138 12.66 6.74 8.24
C THR A 138 12.17 5.29 8.22
N ILE A 139 11.40 4.90 7.20
CA ILE A 139 10.80 3.57 7.07
C ILE A 139 11.09 3.05 5.66
N PRO A 140 12.31 2.54 5.39
CA PRO A 140 12.65 1.95 4.10
C PRO A 140 11.88 0.63 3.90
N GLY A 141 11.50 0.38 2.65
CA GLY A 141 10.71 -0.80 2.32
C GLY A 141 10.12 -0.76 0.91
N ILE A 142 9.38 -1.83 0.60
CA ILE A 142 8.53 -1.89 -0.59
C ILE A 142 7.10 -2.10 -0.10
N GLY A 143 6.18 -1.24 -0.53
CA GLY A 143 4.75 -1.43 -0.34
C GLY A 143 4.09 -1.77 -1.67
N VAL A 144 3.19 -2.75 -1.68
CA VAL A 144 2.26 -2.96 -2.79
C VAL A 144 0.85 -2.98 -2.22
N VAL A 145 0.03 -2.03 -2.64
CA VAL A 145 -1.32 -1.85 -2.14
C VAL A 145 -2.30 -2.09 -3.26
N TRP A 146 -3.29 -2.95 -3.04
CA TRP A 146 -4.48 -3.10 -3.86
C TRP A 146 -5.64 -2.47 -3.10
N GLY A 147 -6.31 -1.49 -3.68
CA GLY A 147 -7.52 -0.89 -3.12
C GLY A 147 -8.72 -1.07 -4.04
N ASP A 148 -9.89 -1.31 -3.46
CA ASP A 148 -11.16 -1.33 -4.16
C ASP A 148 -11.46 0.06 -4.74
N ILE A 149 -11.70 0.13 -6.05
CA ILE A 149 -11.94 1.39 -6.75
C ILE A 149 -13.13 2.19 -6.17
N GLU A 150 -14.15 1.50 -5.65
CA GLU A 150 -15.36 2.13 -5.12
C GLU A 150 -15.28 2.38 -3.61
N ASN A 151 -14.71 1.45 -2.86
CA ASN A 151 -14.79 1.48 -1.40
C ASN A 151 -13.51 1.97 -0.72
N ASP A 152 -12.33 1.83 -1.32
CA ASP A 152 -11.10 2.34 -0.72
C ASP A 152 -11.00 3.87 -0.85
N PRO A 153 -10.95 4.65 0.25
CA PRO A 153 -10.90 6.11 0.18
C PRO A 153 -9.73 6.67 -0.64
N ALA A 154 -8.58 6.00 -0.65
CA ALA A 154 -7.46 6.44 -1.50
C ALA A 154 -7.76 6.15 -2.97
N SER A 155 -8.21 4.94 -3.29
CA SER A 155 -8.62 4.55 -4.65
C SER A 155 -9.77 5.40 -5.19
N ARG A 156 -10.75 5.78 -4.36
CA ARG A 156 -11.86 6.67 -4.74
C ARG A 156 -11.38 8.02 -5.27
N ARG A 157 -10.26 8.56 -4.75
CA ARG A 157 -9.66 9.79 -5.30
C ARG A 157 -9.20 9.60 -6.74
N TRP A 158 -8.72 8.40 -7.09
CA TRP A 158 -8.38 8.00 -8.45
C TRP A 158 -9.60 7.56 -9.29
N GLY A 159 -10.68 7.12 -8.64
CA GLY A 159 -11.94 6.72 -9.27
C GLY A 159 -12.80 7.89 -9.74
N LYS A 160 -12.77 9.02 -9.01
CA LYS A 160 -13.54 10.24 -9.33
C LYS A 160 -12.94 11.10 -10.45
N SER A 161 -11.72 10.81 -10.91
CA SER A 161 -11.27 11.37 -12.18
C SER A 161 -11.95 10.56 -13.28
N GLU A 162 -12.97 11.17 -13.90
CA GLU A 162 -13.51 10.71 -15.16
C GLU A 162 -12.35 10.33 -16.09
N LEU A 163 -12.53 9.21 -16.79
CA LEU A 163 -11.87 8.95 -18.05
C LEU A 163 -12.35 10.03 -19.04
N SER A 164 -11.92 11.27 -18.87
CA SER A 164 -11.95 12.28 -19.92
C SER A 164 -10.50 12.61 -20.24
N ASP A 165 -10.16 12.36 -21.50
CA ASP A 165 -8.87 12.66 -22.09
C ASP A 165 -8.36 14.03 -21.62
N GLY A 166 -7.17 14.03 -21.02
CA GLY A 166 -6.34 15.24 -20.98
C GLY A 166 -6.13 15.94 -19.64
N ARG A 167 -6.60 15.42 -18.49
CA ARG A 167 -6.15 15.92 -17.19
C ARG A 167 -5.49 14.82 -16.37
N LYS A 168 -4.15 14.81 -16.41
CA LYS A 168 -3.34 14.22 -15.35
C LYS A 168 -3.87 14.75 -14.00
N PRO A 169 -3.93 13.94 -12.93
CA PRO A 169 -4.06 14.48 -11.59
C PRO A 169 -3.03 15.61 -11.46
N GLU A 170 -3.49 16.81 -11.11
CA GLU A 170 -2.57 17.91 -10.88
C GLU A 170 -1.59 17.44 -9.80
N LYS A 171 -0.28 17.57 -10.08
CA LYS A 171 0.75 17.36 -9.07
C LYS A 171 0.28 18.06 -7.80
N LEU A 172 0.44 17.41 -6.65
CA LEU A 172 0.24 18.09 -5.37
C LEU A 172 0.94 19.45 -5.46
N PRO A 173 0.27 20.55 -5.10
CA PRO A 173 0.88 21.86 -5.12
C PRO A 173 2.24 21.79 -4.42
N LYS A 174 3.25 22.48 -4.94
CA LYS A 174 4.61 22.45 -4.33
C LYS A 174 4.60 22.90 -2.87
N ASP A 175 3.54 23.58 -2.46
CA ASP A 175 3.22 24.11 -1.16
C ASP A 175 2.14 23.32 -0.41
N PHE A 176 1.78 22.11 -0.88
CA PHE A 176 0.87 21.23 -0.16
C PHE A 176 1.44 20.91 1.22
N LYS A 177 0.75 21.38 2.25
CA LYS A 177 1.03 21.07 3.65
C LYS A 177 -0.19 20.36 4.22
N PHE A 178 0.06 19.24 4.90
CA PHE A 178 -0.93 18.68 5.81
C PHE A 178 -1.29 19.75 6.84
N SER A 179 -2.57 19.86 7.17
CA SER A 179 -2.99 20.72 8.28
C SER A 179 -2.40 20.18 9.59
N GLU A 180 -2.25 21.04 10.60
CA GLU A 180 -1.78 20.61 11.92
C GLU A 180 -2.63 19.47 12.50
N ALA A 181 -3.95 19.52 12.27
CA ALA A 181 -4.88 18.46 12.65
C ALA A 181 -4.57 17.12 11.95
N GLN A 182 -4.24 17.15 10.65
CA GLN A 182 -3.85 15.94 9.92
C GLN A 182 -2.50 15.40 10.41
N ILE A 183 -1.56 16.28 10.75
CA ILE A 183 -0.26 15.90 11.30
C ILE A 183 -0.41 15.28 12.69
N GLU A 184 -1.26 15.85 13.56
CA GLU A 184 -1.57 15.27 14.88
C GLU A 184 -2.25 13.91 14.77
N GLU A 185 -3.19 13.75 13.85
CA GLU A 185 -3.89 12.48 13.63
C GLU A 185 -2.94 11.38 13.15
N ILE A 186 -2.02 11.72 12.23
CA ILE A 186 -0.95 10.81 11.79
C ILE A 186 -0.02 10.46 12.95
N LYS A 187 0.43 11.44 13.74
CA LYS A 187 1.29 11.19 14.91
C LYS A 187 0.62 10.28 15.94
N ARG A 188 -0.66 10.53 16.23
CA ARG A 188 -1.44 9.74 17.18
C ARG A 188 -1.61 8.29 16.71
N ALA A 189 -1.87 8.10 15.42
CA ALA A 189 -1.94 6.77 14.82
C ALA A 189 -0.58 6.03 14.93
N MET A 190 0.54 6.74 14.76
CA MET A 190 1.89 6.16 14.86
C MET A 190 2.34 5.87 16.30
N GLU A 191 1.93 6.68 17.28
CA GLU A 191 2.23 6.44 18.70
C GLU A 191 1.49 5.20 19.23
N ASN A 192 0.26 4.99 18.78
CA ASN A 192 -0.51 3.78 19.09
C ASN A 192 0.09 2.50 18.47
N ASP A 193 0.91 2.64 17.43
CA ASP A 193 1.58 1.52 16.73
C ASP A 193 2.92 1.10 17.38
N LYS A 194 3.47 1.94 18.28
CA LYS A 194 4.70 1.63 19.05
C LYS A 194 4.40 0.98 20.42
N GLY A 195 3.14 0.72 20.72
CA GLY A 195 2.64 0.35 22.04
C GLY A 195 2.24 -1.11 22.24
N ASN A 196 2.49 -2.01 21.28
CA ASN A 196 2.21 -3.45 21.41
C ASN A 196 3.37 -4.31 20.88
#